data_AF-A0A954KM35-F1
#
_entry.id   AF-A0A954KM35-F1
#
_cell.length_a   1.000
_cell.length_b   1.000
_cell.length_c   1.000
_cell.angle_alpha   90.00
_cell.angle_beta   90.00
_cell.angle_gamma   90.00
#
_symmetry.space_group_name_H-M   'P 1'
#
loop_
_entity.id
_entity.type
_entity.pdbx_description
1 polymer ?
#
loop_
_entity_poly.entity_id
_entity_poly.type
_entity_poly.pdbx_seq_one_letter_code
_entity_poly.pdbx_strand_id
1 'polypeptide(L)'
;MLCLFTFSRLVHLPRTSAIRFLAALIFMLISLSSGDCVCVVGEEIHRWEFRDGVGGWIPNNQTELSAPEGLLKVLSKGSDPFMTAVLKGQPGQHQITIRSQFEGRADVQVFWTTEKEPGTSEKNSVRSEFTGTKADMKNLKLWFTTDSPVTSLRIDPMSRSGQMVIESIILTDEGPPTPTATPVSDIKVADGFQVELLYSVPGGEMGSWVNMASDPKGRLIVSDQYGKLYRVTPPPVGKNDRPVIESINVDIGMAQGLVWAFDSLYVMVNGTDADRQGLYRITDADGDDQLDTLDFLRRIDGGGEHGPHAVIAGPDGKSLYVCAGNHTLPTEFTTSRVPRNWGEDQLLPRMWDAGGHAVGKLAPGGWIAKVSPDGQEWELVASGFRNEFDIAFNTDGELFTYDADMEWDVGLPWYRPTRVNHVTSGAEFGWRSGTGKWPVWYPDSLGSVIDIGPGSPTGIAFGTGAQFPAKYQKSLFISDWSYGVIYAIHMTPTGSTYTAEAERFISAAPLPVTDIVINPTDHAMYFTIGGRRTQSGLYRVTYTGSDVASPNTQPTTAKTSPELRT
;
A
#
# COMPACT_ATOMS: atom_id res chain seq x y z
N MET A 1 -23.16 26.59 -26.63
CA MET A 1 -23.41 27.87 -27.33
C MET A 1 -22.23 28.09 -28.29
N LEU A 2 -22.50 28.01 -29.59
CA LEU A 2 -21.52 27.98 -30.69
C LEU A 2 -20.65 29.24 -30.74
N CYS A 3 -19.38 29.08 -31.12
CA CYS A 3 -18.65 30.11 -31.87
C CYS A 3 -17.69 29.46 -32.88
N LEU A 4 -18.08 29.51 -34.16
CA LEU A 4 -17.23 29.17 -35.31
C LEU A 4 -16.24 30.31 -35.55
N PHE A 5 -14.95 30.00 -35.69
CA PHE A 5 -14.00 30.86 -36.39
C PHE A 5 -13.60 30.23 -37.72
N THR A 6 -13.86 30.98 -38.78
CA THR A 6 -13.59 30.70 -40.20
C THR A 6 -12.09 30.70 -40.51
N PHE A 7 -11.59 29.61 -41.10
CA PHE A 7 -10.30 29.59 -41.81
C PHE A 7 -10.50 30.09 -43.25
N SER A 8 -9.93 31.24 -43.58
CA SER A 8 -9.71 31.66 -44.97
C SER A 8 -8.51 32.59 -45.03
N ARG A 9 -7.34 32.00 -45.29
CA ARG A 9 -6.21 32.53 -46.09
C ARG A 9 -4.95 31.71 -45.79
N LEU A 10 -4.67 30.74 -46.64
CA LEU A 10 -3.35 30.13 -46.80
C LEU A 10 -3.20 29.77 -48.28
N VAL A 11 -2.93 30.81 -49.07
CA VAL A 11 -2.40 30.67 -50.43
C VAL A 11 -0.94 31.14 -50.36
N HIS A 12 -0.05 30.24 -50.79
CA HIS A 12 1.41 30.38 -50.95
C HIS A 12 2.32 30.02 -49.77
N LEU A 13 2.60 28.72 -49.64
CA LEU A 13 3.88 28.18 -49.14
C LEU A 13 4.30 26.97 -50.03
N PRO A 14 5.60 26.73 -50.25
CA PRO A 14 6.09 25.73 -51.19
C PRO A 14 5.81 24.29 -50.75
N ARG A 15 5.53 23.41 -51.74
CA ARG A 15 5.06 22.01 -51.59
C ARG A 15 5.98 21.07 -50.80
N THR A 16 7.17 21.50 -50.39
CA THR A 16 8.12 20.70 -49.60
C THR A 16 7.93 20.85 -48.07
N SER A 17 7.27 21.91 -47.61
CA SER A 17 7.03 22.16 -46.18
C SER A 17 5.77 21.45 -45.65
N ALA A 18 4.75 21.30 -46.50
CA ALA A 18 3.47 20.68 -46.13
C ALA A 18 3.58 19.16 -45.93
N ILE A 19 4.48 18.49 -46.64
CA ILE A 19 4.68 17.04 -46.55
C ILE A 19 5.42 16.67 -45.24
N ARG A 20 6.33 17.52 -44.75
CA ARG A 20 7.00 17.32 -43.46
C ARG A 20 6.07 17.58 -42.27
N PHE A 21 5.17 18.56 -42.39
CA PHE A 21 4.15 18.84 -41.37
C PHE A 21 3.09 17.74 -41.29
N LEU A 22 2.67 17.18 -42.44
CA LEU A 22 1.68 16.10 -42.48
C LEU A 22 2.26 14.77 -41.99
N ALA A 23 3.55 14.48 -42.25
CA ALA A 23 4.23 13.30 -41.75
C ALA A 23 4.43 13.33 -40.21
N ALA A 24 4.72 14.50 -39.64
CA ALA A 24 4.82 14.68 -38.19
C ALA A 24 3.46 14.52 -37.49
N LEU A 25 2.37 15.01 -38.10
CA LEU A 25 1.02 14.87 -37.55
C LEU A 25 0.51 13.42 -37.60
N ILE A 26 0.86 12.67 -38.66
CA ILE A 26 0.51 11.25 -38.82
C ILE A 26 1.31 10.37 -37.84
N PHE A 27 2.57 10.68 -37.56
CA PHE A 27 3.34 9.98 -36.52
C PHE A 27 2.76 10.22 -35.12
N MET A 28 2.28 11.43 -34.84
CA MET A 28 1.65 11.78 -33.55
C MET A 28 0.26 11.16 -33.37
N LEU A 29 -0.46 10.91 -34.48
CA LEU A 29 -1.78 10.23 -34.46
C LEU A 29 -1.67 8.70 -34.41
N ILE A 30 -0.60 8.11 -34.94
CA ILE A 30 -0.38 6.65 -34.87
C ILE A 30 0.08 6.24 -33.46
N SER A 31 0.86 7.05 -32.75
CA SER A 31 1.27 6.78 -31.36
C SER A 31 0.15 6.96 -30.32
N LEU A 32 -1.01 7.50 -30.70
CA LEU A 32 -2.20 7.62 -29.84
C LEU A 32 -3.12 6.40 -29.93
N SER A 33 -2.83 5.44 -30.81
CA SER A 33 -3.67 4.26 -31.06
C SER A 33 -3.08 2.92 -30.63
N SER A 34 -1.76 2.85 -30.44
CA SER A 34 -1.13 1.80 -29.64
C SER A 34 -0.78 2.40 -28.29
N GLY A 35 -1.11 1.71 -27.19
CA GLY A 35 -0.81 2.13 -25.82
C GLY A 35 0.68 2.15 -25.47
N ASP A 36 1.53 2.50 -26.44
CA ASP A 36 2.95 2.67 -26.25
C ASP A 36 3.19 4.03 -25.59
N CYS A 37 3.70 3.98 -24.36
CA CYS A 37 4.18 5.14 -23.64
C CYS A 37 5.18 5.90 -24.53
N VAL A 38 4.79 7.07 -25.04
CA VAL A 38 5.75 8.02 -25.58
C VAL A 38 6.59 8.47 -24.39
N CYS A 39 7.79 7.88 -24.25
CA CYS A 39 8.80 8.41 -23.34
C CYS A 39 9.14 9.81 -23.82
N VAL A 40 8.56 10.83 -23.17
CA VAL A 40 9.06 12.19 -23.28
C VAL A 40 10.42 12.17 -22.58
N VAL A 41 11.47 11.91 -23.36
CA VAL A 41 12.85 12.05 -22.88
C VAL A 41 13.04 13.54 -22.61
N GLY A 42 13.45 13.90 -21.38
CA GLY A 42 13.73 15.29 -21.05
C GLY A 42 14.74 15.91 -22.03
N GLU A 43 14.60 17.20 -22.30
CA GLU A 43 15.56 17.98 -23.07
C GLU A 43 16.92 17.99 -22.36
N GLU A 44 17.98 17.77 -23.14
CA GLU A 44 19.34 17.81 -22.64
C GLU A 44 19.75 19.26 -22.35
N ILE A 45 20.00 19.56 -21.07
CA ILE A 45 20.50 20.87 -20.63
C ILE A 45 22.00 20.97 -20.91
N HIS A 46 22.74 19.91 -20.56
CA HIS A 46 24.19 19.89 -20.76
C HIS A 46 24.74 18.47 -20.78
N ARG A 47 25.78 18.25 -21.58
CA ARG A 47 26.53 17.00 -21.66
C ARG A 47 28.02 17.25 -21.56
N TRP A 48 28.64 16.55 -20.60
CA TRP A 48 30.08 16.47 -20.48
C TRP A 48 30.55 15.16 -21.10
N GLU A 49 31.36 15.27 -22.15
CA GLU A 49 32.20 14.20 -22.69
C GLU A 49 33.68 14.61 -22.51
N PHE A 50 34.58 13.63 -22.44
CA PHE A 50 35.95 13.87 -21.97
C PHE A 50 37.02 13.63 -23.04
N ARG A 51 36.62 13.67 -24.33
CA ARG A 51 37.53 13.49 -25.47
C ARG A 51 38.60 14.59 -25.55
N ASP A 52 38.25 15.81 -25.15
CA ASP A 52 39.09 17.00 -25.24
C ASP A 52 39.54 17.50 -23.85
N GLY A 53 39.73 16.59 -22.89
CA GLY A 53 40.17 16.90 -21.53
C GLY A 53 39.07 16.70 -20.49
N VAL A 54 39.22 17.34 -19.32
CA VAL A 54 38.33 17.12 -18.16
C VAL A 54 36.98 17.86 -18.24
N GLY A 55 36.59 18.37 -19.41
CA GLY A 55 35.26 18.95 -19.63
C GLY A 55 34.93 20.18 -18.78
N GLY A 56 35.93 20.96 -18.36
CA GLY A 56 35.73 22.15 -17.52
C GLY A 56 35.46 21.86 -16.03
N TRP A 57 35.57 20.60 -15.60
CA TRP A 57 35.49 20.23 -14.18
C TRP A 57 36.75 20.67 -13.42
N ILE A 58 36.54 21.28 -12.26
CA ILE A 58 37.59 21.81 -11.38
C ILE A 58 37.62 20.98 -10.10
N PRO A 59 38.71 20.26 -9.79
CA PRO A 59 38.82 19.50 -8.56
C PRO A 59 39.15 20.39 -7.35
N ASN A 60 38.78 19.92 -6.16
CA ASN A 60 39.37 20.42 -4.92
C ASN A 60 40.76 19.80 -4.66
N ASN A 61 41.37 20.12 -3.51
CA ASN A 61 42.69 19.60 -3.16
C ASN A 61 42.71 18.10 -2.81
N GLN A 62 41.54 17.46 -2.62
CA GLN A 62 41.39 16.02 -2.36
C GLN A 62 41.05 15.21 -3.62
N THR A 63 40.96 15.86 -4.79
CA THR A 63 40.56 15.21 -6.06
C THR A 63 41.61 15.47 -7.14
N GLU A 64 41.92 14.45 -7.93
CA GLU A 64 42.72 14.61 -9.16
C GLU A 64 41.91 14.17 -10.36
N LEU A 65 41.91 14.99 -11.41
CA LEU A 65 41.21 14.73 -12.66
C LEU A 65 42.21 14.53 -13.80
N SER A 66 41.96 13.50 -14.61
CA SER A 66 42.62 13.31 -15.91
C SER A 66 41.63 12.72 -16.89
N ALA A 67 41.85 12.89 -18.19
CA ALA A 67 40.95 12.39 -19.22
C ALA A 67 41.67 11.55 -20.30
N PRO A 68 42.40 10.47 -19.93
CA PRO A 68 43.02 9.61 -20.93
C PRO A 68 41.95 8.88 -21.74
N GLU A 69 42.19 8.73 -23.04
CA GLU A 69 41.34 7.96 -23.96
C GLU A 69 39.88 8.43 -24.00
N GLY A 70 39.62 9.69 -23.67
CA GLY A 70 38.27 10.25 -23.68
C GLY A 70 37.41 9.93 -22.47
N LEU A 71 37.99 9.36 -21.40
CA LEU A 71 37.30 8.99 -20.17
C LEU A 71 37.83 9.80 -18.99
N LEU A 72 36.95 10.44 -18.22
CA LEU A 72 37.35 11.17 -17.01
C LEU A 72 37.71 10.20 -15.88
N LYS A 73 38.98 10.15 -15.52
CA LYS A 73 39.47 9.48 -14.32
C LYS A 73 39.45 10.47 -13.16
N VAL A 74 38.68 10.13 -12.13
CA VAL A 74 38.54 10.88 -10.88
C VAL A 74 39.22 10.08 -9.78
N LEU A 75 40.34 10.58 -9.26
CA LEU A 75 41.05 9.99 -8.14
C LEU A 75 40.70 10.75 -6.85
N SER A 76 40.01 10.07 -5.94
CA SER A 76 39.68 10.55 -4.60
C SER A 76 40.79 10.20 -3.61
N LYS A 77 41.32 11.20 -2.91
CA LYS A 77 42.36 11.03 -1.87
C LYS A 77 41.80 10.68 -0.48
N GLY A 78 40.48 10.83 -0.29
CA GLY A 78 39.78 10.75 0.99
C GLY A 78 39.56 12.15 1.61
N SER A 79 38.82 12.23 2.72
CA SER A 79 38.61 13.50 3.46
C SER A 79 37.88 14.61 2.70
N ASP A 80 36.76 14.27 2.04
CA ASP A 80 35.88 15.18 1.25
C ASP A 80 36.38 15.53 -0.17
N PRO A 81 36.57 14.54 -1.07
CA PRO A 81 36.87 14.81 -2.48
C PRO A 81 35.63 15.31 -3.23
N PHE A 82 35.79 16.39 -4.00
CA PHE A 82 34.77 16.88 -4.91
C PHE A 82 35.36 17.55 -6.16
N MET A 83 34.53 17.65 -7.19
CA MET A 83 34.78 18.43 -8.40
C MET A 83 33.58 19.29 -8.76
N THR A 84 33.81 20.46 -9.36
CA THR A 84 32.74 21.41 -9.71
C THR A 84 32.78 21.79 -11.19
N ALA A 85 31.61 22.06 -11.77
CA ALA A 85 31.48 22.60 -13.12
C ALA A 85 30.42 23.70 -13.15
N VAL A 86 30.74 24.81 -13.80
CA VAL A 86 29.79 25.90 -14.07
C VAL A 86 28.97 25.55 -15.31
N LEU A 87 27.67 25.82 -15.26
CA LEU A 87 26.78 25.65 -16.40
C LEU A 87 25.71 26.75 -16.43
N LYS A 88 24.91 26.77 -17.50
CA LYS A 88 23.70 27.58 -17.59
C LYS A 88 22.51 26.63 -17.76
N GLY A 89 21.80 26.36 -16.68
CA GLY A 89 20.59 25.55 -16.68
C GLY A 89 19.33 26.40 -16.60
N GLN A 90 18.21 25.73 -16.36
CA GLN A 90 16.88 26.32 -16.20
C GLN A 90 16.28 25.91 -14.84
N PRO A 91 15.27 26.63 -14.31
CA PRO A 91 14.50 26.14 -13.18
C PRO A 91 13.67 24.92 -13.59
N GLY A 92 13.33 24.05 -12.65
CA GLY A 92 12.49 22.88 -12.90
C GLY A 92 13.03 21.60 -12.28
N GLN A 93 12.53 20.47 -12.77
CA GLN A 93 13.02 19.14 -12.40
C GLN A 93 14.22 18.78 -13.27
N HIS A 94 15.19 18.08 -12.68
CA HIS A 94 16.42 17.71 -13.35
C HIS A 94 16.79 16.26 -13.05
N GLN A 95 17.31 15.55 -14.06
CA GLN A 95 17.99 14.27 -13.90
C GLN A 95 19.46 14.46 -14.30
N ILE A 96 20.37 14.10 -13.39
CA ILE A 96 21.78 13.92 -13.70
C ILE A 96 22.07 12.42 -13.89
N THR A 97 22.60 12.06 -15.05
CA THR A 97 23.10 10.72 -15.35
C THR A 97 24.62 10.74 -15.38
N ILE A 98 25.26 10.01 -14.48
CA ILE A 98 26.71 9.79 -14.44
C ILE A 98 26.95 8.36 -14.93
N ARG A 99 27.47 8.21 -16.15
CA ARG A 99 27.83 6.91 -16.71
C ARG A 99 29.26 6.60 -16.34
N SER A 100 29.44 5.69 -15.39
CA SER A 100 30.73 5.44 -14.77
C SER A 100 31.00 3.98 -14.44
N GLN A 101 32.27 3.70 -14.24
CA GLN A 101 32.85 2.45 -13.80
C GLN A 101 33.63 2.70 -12.50
N PHE A 102 33.47 1.79 -11.54
CA PHE A 102 34.08 1.88 -10.22
C PHE A 102 34.18 0.49 -9.58
N GLU A 103 35.15 0.26 -8.69
CA GLU A 103 35.29 -1.01 -7.95
C GLU A 103 34.88 -0.87 -6.48
N GLY A 104 33.83 -1.60 -6.08
CA GLY A 104 33.30 -1.59 -4.71
C GLY A 104 32.06 -0.72 -4.55
N ARG A 105 31.87 -0.09 -3.38
CA ARG A 105 30.76 0.86 -3.09
C ARG A 105 31.22 2.32 -3.12
N ALA A 106 30.47 3.17 -3.82
CA ALA A 106 30.66 4.62 -3.87
C ALA A 106 29.39 5.31 -3.35
N ASP A 107 29.58 6.28 -2.47
CA ASP A 107 28.55 7.12 -1.86
C ASP A 107 28.54 8.49 -2.56
N VAL A 108 27.99 8.52 -3.77
CA VAL A 108 28.00 9.72 -4.61
C VAL A 108 27.02 10.76 -4.06
N GLN A 109 27.46 12.01 -4.00
CA GLN A 109 26.60 13.15 -3.70
C GLN A 109 26.74 14.21 -4.80
N VAL A 110 25.62 14.77 -5.22
CA VAL A 110 25.57 15.86 -6.20
C VAL A 110 24.95 17.07 -5.53
N PHE A 111 25.68 18.18 -5.51
CA PHE A 111 25.20 19.48 -5.09
C PHE A 111 24.96 20.37 -6.31
N TRP A 112 24.09 21.36 -6.16
CA TRP A 112 23.86 22.38 -7.16
C TRP A 112 23.84 23.78 -6.55
N THR A 113 24.14 24.77 -7.39
CA THR A 113 23.88 26.19 -7.08
C THR A 113 22.88 26.75 -8.06
N THR A 114 22.15 27.78 -7.66
CA THR A 114 21.23 28.52 -8.53
C THR A 114 21.59 30.00 -8.57
N GLU A 115 20.94 30.78 -9.43
CA GLU A 115 21.08 32.24 -9.40
C GLU A 115 20.65 32.85 -8.06
N LYS A 116 19.65 32.23 -7.41
CA LYS A 116 19.12 32.65 -6.10
C LYS A 116 19.98 32.17 -4.93
N GLU A 117 20.55 30.97 -5.03
CA GLU A 117 21.35 30.33 -3.97
C GLU A 117 22.74 29.95 -4.54
N PRO A 118 23.71 30.88 -4.53
CA PRO A 118 25.00 30.68 -5.21
C PRO A 118 25.99 29.77 -4.44
N GLY A 119 25.62 29.27 -3.26
CA GLY A 119 26.47 28.38 -2.44
C GLY A 119 25.96 26.94 -2.43
N THR A 120 26.88 25.98 -2.37
CA THR A 120 26.54 24.57 -2.13
C THR A 120 26.19 24.34 -0.67
N SER A 121 25.14 23.58 -0.39
CA SER A 121 24.75 23.18 0.97
C SER A 121 24.12 21.79 0.95
N GLU A 122 24.09 21.11 2.10
CA GLU A 122 23.42 19.80 2.22
C GLU A 122 21.95 19.83 1.78
N LYS A 123 21.27 20.96 2.02
CA LYS A 123 19.89 21.19 1.58
C LYS A 123 19.75 21.15 0.05
N ASN A 124 20.79 21.56 -0.68
CA ASN A 124 20.83 21.59 -2.13
C ASN A 124 21.72 20.45 -2.65
N SER A 125 21.42 19.24 -2.19
CA SER A 125 22.14 18.04 -2.61
C SER A 125 21.25 16.82 -2.70
N VAL A 126 21.68 15.85 -3.50
CA VAL A 126 21.07 14.51 -3.60
C VAL A 126 22.17 13.46 -3.52
N ARG A 127 21.91 12.38 -2.79
CA ARG A 127 22.86 11.29 -2.56
C ARG A 127 22.32 9.98 -3.12
N SER A 128 23.24 9.14 -3.58
CA SER A 128 22.92 7.76 -3.95
C SER A 128 24.12 6.87 -3.74
N GLU A 129 23.86 5.62 -3.41
CA GLU A 129 24.89 4.60 -3.27
C GLU A 129 24.92 3.74 -4.51
N PHE A 130 26.14 3.44 -4.96
CA PHE A 130 26.35 2.71 -6.19
C PHE A 130 27.43 1.66 -5.99
N THR A 131 27.15 0.44 -6.44
CA THR A 131 28.11 -0.68 -6.41
C THR A 131 28.56 -1.05 -7.82
N GLY A 132 29.86 -1.16 -7.99
CA GLY A 132 30.48 -1.41 -9.28
C GLY A 132 31.58 -2.47 -9.24
N THR A 133 31.92 -2.94 -10.43
CA THR A 133 33.09 -3.78 -10.70
C THR A 133 34.03 -3.03 -11.65
N LYS A 134 35.27 -3.49 -11.78
CA LYS A 134 36.20 -3.01 -12.81
C LYS A 134 35.80 -3.33 -14.26
N ALA A 135 34.69 -4.05 -14.49
CA ALA A 135 34.29 -4.50 -15.81
C ALA A 135 33.11 -3.69 -16.39
N ASP A 136 32.21 -3.19 -15.54
CA ASP A 136 30.91 -2.70 -16.00
C ASP A 136 30.79 -1.18 -15.89
N MET A 137 30.51 -0.52 -17.02
CA MET A 137 29.98 0.85 -17.04
C MET A 137 28.49 0.81 -16.70
N LYS A 138 28.06 1.56 -15.69
CA LYS A 138 26.64 1.70 -15.35
C LYS A 138 26.23 3.16 -15.27
N ASN A 139 24.93 3.38 -15.38
CA ASN A 139 24.33 4.69 -15.22
C ASN A 139 23.93 4.86 -13.74
N LEU A 140 24.51 5.86 -13.08
CA LEU A 140 23.97 6.40 -11.84
C LEU A 140 23.05 7.57 -12.18
N LYS A 141 21.78 7.47 -11.84
CA LYS A 141 20.78 8.53 -12.04
C LYS A 141 20.40 9.15 -10.71
N LEU A 142 20.47 10.47 -10.61
CA LEU A 142 19.96 11.22 -9.47
C LEU A 142 19.03 12.32 -9.98
N TRP A 143 18.03 12.68 -9.16
CA TRP A 143 17.03 13.68 -9.50
C TRP A 143 17.02 14.80 -8.45
N PHE A 144 16.80 16.03 -8.90
CA PHE A 144 16.64 17.20 -8.04
C PHE A 144 15.69 18.22 -8.68
N THR A 145 15.30 19.24 -7.93
CA THR A 145 14.37 20.28 -8.40
C THR A 145 14.85 21.65 -7.95
N THR A 146 14.77 22.64 -8.82
CA THR A 146 15.16 24.03 -8.53
C THR A 146 14.06 25.02 -8.87
N ASP A 147 13.89 26.04 -8.03
CA ASP A 147 12.98 27.18 -8.25
C ASP A 147 13.65 28.32 -9.05
N SER A 148 14.93 28.18 -9.37
CA SER A 148 15.79 29.16 -10.02
C SER A 148 16.78 28.46 -10.98
N PRO A 149 17.25 29.11 -12.06
CA PRO A 149 18.21 28.53 -12.99
C PRO A 149 19.45 27.96 -12.30
N VAL A 150 19.83 26.74 -12.68
CA VAL A 150 21.06 26.08 -12.19
C VAL A 150 22.30 26.77 -12.76
N THR A 151 23.26 27.11 -11.90
CA THR A 151 24.48 27.83 -12.28
C THR A 151 25.75 26.98 -12.14
N SER A 152 25.74 25.97 -11.29
CA SER A 152 26.84 25.01 -11.19
C SER A 152 26.40 23.68 -10.58
N LEU A 153 27.19 22.64 -10.84
CA LEU A 153 27.13 21.36 -10.16
C LEU A 153 28.43 21.11 -9.40
N ARG A 154 28.34 20.48 -8.23
CA ARG A 154 29.45 19.86 -7.51
C ARG A 154 29.16 18.38 -7.36
N ILE A 155 30.10 17.52 -7.75
CA ILE A 155 29.99 16.08 -7.60
C ILE A 155 31.06 15.61 -6.62
N ASP A 156 30.59 14.91 -5.60
CA ASP A 156 31.41 14.25 -4.60
C ASP A 156 31.38 12.75 -4.96
N PRO A 157 32.43 12.24 -5.62
CA PRO A 157 32.39 10.90 -6.22
C PRO A 157 32.38 9.76 -5.19
N MET A 158 32.94 9.98 -3.99
CA MET A 158 32.93 9.04 -2.86
C MET A 158 33.68 9.65 -1.66
N SER A 159 33.28 9.36 -0.42
CA SER A 159 33.95 9.89 0.78
C SER A 159 35.34 9.27 1.04
N ARG A 160 35.58 8.06 0.52
CA ARG A 160 36.81 7.28 0.73
C ARG A 160 37.84 7.50 -0.37
N SER A 161 39.07 7.05 -0.15
CA SER A 161 40.04 6.99 -1.24
C SER A 161 39.62 5.94 -2.28
N GLY A 162 39.82 6.25 -3.55
CA GLY A 162 39.39 5.39 -4.65
C GLY A 162 39.44 6.08 -6.01
N GLN A 163 39.17 5.33 -7.07
CA GLN A 163 39.18 5.85 -8.43
C GLN A 163 37.87 5.52 -9.15
N MET A 164 37.20 6.53 -9.69
CA MET A 164 36.05 6.39 -10.58
C MET A 164 36.45 6.77 -12.01
N VAL A 165 35.97 6.01 -13.00
CA VAL A 165 36.13 6.32 -14.42
C VAL A 165 34.77 6.69 -14.98
N ILE A 166 34.63 7.88 -15.56
CA ILE A 166 33.37 8.42 -16.04
C ILE A 166 33.45 8.59 -17.56
N GLU A 167 32.50 7.98 -18.27
CA GLU A 167 32.36 8.12 -19.72
C GLU A 167 31.62 9.41 -20.08
N SER A 168 30.51 9.68 -19.39
CA SER A 168 29.71 10.88 -19.64
C SER A 168 28.97 11.32 -18.39
N ILE A 169 28.77 12.63 -18.27
CA ILE A 169 27.80 13.22 -17.33
C ILE A 169 26.78 13.96 -18.18
N ILE A 170 25.49 13.72 -17.94
CA ILE A 170 24.41 14.34 -18.71
C ILE A 170 23.40 14.92 -17.72
N LEU A 171 23.09 16.20 -17.87
CA LEU A 171 22.01 16.87 -17.17
C LEU A 171 20.85 17.07 -18.15
N THR A 172 19.66 16.61 -17.75
CA THR A 172 18.40 16.75 -18.51
C THR A 172 17.34 17.38 -17.63
N ASP A 173 16.29 17.95 -18.21
CA ASP A 173 15.12 18.48 -17.48
C ASP A 173 14.05 17.42 -17.15
N GLU A 174 14.49 16.16 -16.97
CA GLU A 174 13.63 15.03 -16.65
C GLU A 174 13.37 14.92 -15.13
N GLY A 175 12.10 14.77 -14.75
CA GLY A 175 11.71 14.42 -13.38
C GLY A 175 12.01 12.97 -13.00
N PRO A 176 11.94 12.62 -11.70
CA PRO A 176 11.94 11.22 -11.30
C PRO A 176 10.77 10.49 -11.98
N PRO A 177 10.96 9.25 -12.45
CA PRO A 177 9.86 8.48 -13.01
C PRO A 177 8.74 8.38 -11.97
N THR A 178 7.50 8.63 -12.38
CA THR A 178 6.36 8.46 -11.49
C THR A 178 6.27 6.98 -11.12
N PRO A 179 6.34 6.62 -9.83
CA PRO A 179 6.21 5.23 -9.44
C PRO A 179 4.82 4.72 -9.87
N THR A 180 4.78 3.47 -10.33
CA THR A 180 3.55 2.81 -10.79
C THR A 180 3.30 1.56 -9.97
N ALA A 181 2.04 1.19 -9.81
CA ALA A 181 1.67 -0.02 -9.08
C ALA A 181 2.22 -1.26 -9.79
N THR A 182 2.37 -2.37 -9.06
CA THR A 182 2.84 -3.66 -9.57
C THR A 182 2.15 -4.01 -10.91
N PRO A 183 2.91 -4.15 -12.01
CA PRO A 183 2.32 -4.47 -13.31
C PRO A 183 1.56 -5.80 -13.28
N VAL A 184 0.42 -5.87 -13.97
CA VAL A 184 -0.37 -7.12 -14.09
C VAL A 184 0.46 -8.27 -14.67
N SER A 185 1.43 -7.97 -15.54
CA SER A 185 2.35 -8.97 -16.11
C SER A 185 3.18 -9.73 -15.07
N ASP A 186 3.37 -9.12 -13.90
CA ASP A 186 4.18 -9.67 -12.82
C ASP A 186 3.31 -10.44 -11.81
N ILE A 187 1.98 -10.32 -11.93
CA ILE A 187 1.00 -10.95 -11.05
C ILE A 187 0.64 -12.34 -11.57
N LYS A 188 0.80 -13.33 -10.70
CA LYS A 188 0.25 -14.67 -10.87
C LYS A 188 -1.10 -14.74 -10.19
N VAL A 189 -2.08 -15.33 -10.85
CA VAL A 189 -3.44 -15.56 -10.33
C VAL A 189 -3.86 -17.00 -10.61
N ALA A 190 -4.76 -17.54 -9.80
CA ALA A 190 -5.37 -18.85 -9.99
C ALA A 190 -6.01 -19.01 -11.39
N ASP A 191 -6.06 -20.25 -11.88
CA ASP A 191 -6.55 -20.57 -13.22
C ASP A 191 -7.99 -20.11 -13.45
N GLY A 192 -8.25 -19.54 -14.63
CA GLY A 192 -9.56 -19.03 -15.02
C GLY A 192 -9.88 -17.61 -14.51
N PHE A 193 -9.01 -17.02 -13.67
CA PHE A 193 -9.17 -15.64 -13.23
C PHE A 193 -8.33 -14.66 -14.05
N GLN A 194 -8.78 -13.41 -14.07
CA GLN A 194 -8.11 -12.29 -14.70
C GLN A 194 -7.95 -11.16 -13.68
N VAL A 195 -6.79 -10.50 -13.70
CA VAL A 195 -6.51 -9.29 -12.90
C VAL A 195 -6.40 -8.08 -13.84
N GLU A 196 -7.03 -6.98 -13.45
CA GLU A 196 -6.97 -5.68 -14.12
C GLU A 196 -6.40 -4.64 -13.16
N LEU A 197 -5.37 -3.90 -13.56
CA LEU A 197 -4.91 -2.71 -12.83
C LEU A 197 -5.79 -1.53 -13.26
N LEU A 198 -6.64 -1.03 -12.35
CA LEU A 198 -7.54 0.08 -12.62
C LEU A 198 -6.89 1.44 -12.38
N TYR A 199 -6.03 1.54 -11.36
CA TYR A 199 -5.42 2.81 -10.99
C TYR A 199 -4.08 2.61 -10.29
N SER A 200 -3.05 3.31 -10.77
CA SER A 200 -1.82 3.54 -10.01
C SER A 200 -1.96 4.86 -9.27
N VAL A 201 -1.98 4.80 -7.94
CA VAL A 201 -2.29 5.97 -7.10
C VAL A 201 -1.12 6.96 -7.15
N PRO A 202 -1.35 8.24 -7.48
CA PRO A 202 -0.31 9.27 -7.39
C PRO A 202 0.03 9.54 -5.92
N GLY A 203 1.09 8.91 -5.42
CA GLY A 203 1.41 8.91 -3.98
C GLY A 203 1.68 10.30 -3.38
N GLY A 204 2.14 11.26 -4.18
CA GLY A 204 2.32 12.65 -3.74
C GLY A 204 1.02 13.44 -3.53
N GLU A 205 -0.09 12.98 -4.11
CA GLU A 205 -1.38 13.68 -4.07
C GLU A 205 -2.42 12.91 -3.25
N MET A 206 -2.46 11.59 -3.42
CA MET A 206 -3.50 10.70 -2.86
C MET A 206 -2.95 9.70 -1.84
N GLY A 207 -1.66 9.79 -1.53
CA GLY A 207 -0.99 8.97 -0.52
C GLY A 207 -0.96 7.49 -0.88
N SER A 208 -1.10 6.63 0.13
CA SER A 208 -1.02 5.17 -0.01
C SER A 208 -2.23 4.52 0.62
N TRP A 209 -3.09 3.93 -0.21
CA TRP A 209 -4.38 3.42 0.24
C TRP A 209 -4.21 2.13 1.04
N VAL A 210 -4.92 2.01 2.16
CA VAL A 210 -4.77 0.91 3.12
C VAL A 210 -6.07 0.19 3.48
N ASN A 211 -7.23 0.76 3.14
CA ASN A 211 -8.52 0.17 3.43
C ASN A 211 -9.56 0.62 2.40
N MET A 212 -10.61 -0.18 2.21
CA MET A 212 -11.65 0.00 1.22
C MET A 212 -13.00 -0.58 1.67
N ALA A 213 -14.09 0.07 1.26
CA ALA A 213 -15.45 -0.47 1.35
C ALA A 213 -16.21 -0.22 0.05
N SER A 214 -17.26 -1.01 -0.22
CA SER A 214 -18.22 -0.69 -1.29
C SER A 214 -19.42 0.07 -0.74
N ASP A 215 -19.89 1.07 -1.47
CA ASP A 215 -21.19 1.70 -1.23
C ASP A 215 -22.32 0.94 -1.96
N PRO A 216 -23.60 1.26 -1.70
CA PRO A 216 -24.74 0.56 -2.31
C PRO A 216 -24.87 0.75 -3.82
N LYS A 217 -24.18 1.73 -4.40
CA LYS A 217 -24.15 1.98 -5.85
C LYS A 217 -23.01 1.24 -6.54
N GLY A 218 -22.18 0.50 -5.79
CA GLY A 218 -21.01 -0.22 -6.31
C GLY A 218 -19.79 0.69 -6.53
N ARG A 219 -19.78 1.90 -5.96
CA ARG A 219 -18.57 2.72 -5.88
C ARG A 219 -17.75 2.26 -4.68
N LEU A 220 -16.45 2.47 -4.74
CA LEU A 220 -15.53 2.11 -3.67
C LEU A 220 -15.20 3.36 -2.86
N ILE A 221 -15.16 3.24 -1.55
CA ILE A 221 -14.57 4.23 -0.65
C ILE A 221 -13.21 3.71 -0.24
N VAL A 222 -12.15 4.49 -0.44
CA VAL A 222 -10.76 4.10 -0.10
C VAL A 222 -10.14 5.11 0.86
N SER A 223 -9.23 4.61 1.70
CA SER A 223 -8.56 5.41 2.74
C SER A 223 -7.06 5.50 2.50
N ASP A 224 -6.52 6.70 2.40
CA ASP A 224 -5.08 6.94 2.53
C ASP A 224 -4.63 6.76 3.99
N GLN A 225 -3.56 5.98 4.21
CA GLN A 225 -3.03 5.67 5.54
C GLN A 225 -2.79 6.91 6.40
N TYR A 226 -2.35 8.01 5.79
CA TYR A 226 -1.98 9.24 6.50
C TYR A 226 -2.81 10.45 6.05
N GLY A 227 -3.89 10.23 5.31
CA GLY A 227 -4.63 11.29 4.65
C GLY A 227 -6.11 11.01 4.54
N LYS A 228 -6.72 11.55 3.50
CA LYS A 228 -8.18 11.64 3.33
C LYS A 228 -8.80 10.34 2.82
N LEU A 229 -10.12 10.32 2.80
CA LEU A 229 -10.92 9.33 2.08
C LEU A 229 -11.20 9.79 0.65
N TYR A 230 -11.30 8.84 -0.26
CA TYR A 230 -11.68 9.06 -1.66
C TYR A 230 -12.81 8.12 -2.05
N ARG A 231 -13.68 8.58 -2.94
CA ARG A 231 -14.67 7.75 -3.61
C ARG A 231 -14.18 7.45 -5.02
N VAL A 232 -14.22 6.18 -5.39
CA VAL A 232 -13.77 5.65 -6.68
C VAL A 232 -14.97 5.01 -7.38
N THR A 233 -15.32 5.50 -8.56
CA THR A 233 -16.30 4.86 -9.44
C THR A 233 -15.55 4.02 -10.47
N PRO A 234 -15.53 2.69 -10.32
CA PRO A 234 -14.86 1.82 -11.29
C PRO A 234 -15.59 1.83 -12.64
N PRO A 235 -14.87 1.70 -13.76
CA PRO A 235 -15.50 1.51 -15.07
C PRO A 235 -16.24 0.16 -15.09
N PRO A 236 -17.26 -0.03 -15.93
CA PRO A 236 -17.90 -1.34 -16.11
C PRO A 236 -16.87 -2.43 -16.46
N VAL A 237 -17.12 -3.66 -16.01
CA VAL A 237 -16.27 -4.81 -16.34
C VAL A 237 -16.13 -4.97 -17.86
N GLY A 238 -14.90 -5.19 -18.32
CA GLY A 238 -14.57 -5.30 -19.75
C GLY A 238 -14.45 -3.96 -20.50
N LYS A 239 -14.51 -2.82 -19.79
CA LYS A 239 -14.19 -1.50 -20.33
C LYS A 239 -12.82 -1.03 -19.83
N ASN A 240 -12.05 -0.42 -20.74
CA ASN A 240 -10.70 0.08 -20.46
C ASN A 240 -10.69 1.57 -20.05
N ASP A 241 -11.82 2.09 -19.59
CA ASP A 241 -11.93 3.48 -19.12
C ASP A 241 -11.21 3.64 -17.77
N ARG A 242 -10.73 4.85 -17.47
CA ARG A 242 -10.16 5.14 -16.14
C ARG A 242 -11.28 5.26 -15.10
N PRO A 243 -11.06 4.84 -13.84
CA PRO A 243 -12.00 5.12 -12.77
C PRO A 243 -12.12 6.63 -12.54
N VAL A 244 -13.31 7.07 -12.12
CA VAL A 244 -13.53 8.44 -11.65
C VAL A 244 -13.24 8.49 -10.16
N ILE A 245 -12.42 9.45 -9.73
CA ILE A 245 -11.99 9.56 -8.33
C ILE A 245 -12.35 10.95 -7.81
N GLU A 246 -12.97 10.98 -6.64
CA GLU A 246 -13.43 12.19 -5.97
C GLU A 246 -12.94 12.16 -4.52
N SER A 247 -12.47 13.29 -3.99
CA SER A 247 -12.18 13.38 -2.55
C SER A 247 -13.49 13.47 -1.76
N ILE A 248 -13.59 12.75 -0.66
CA ILE A 248 -14.70 12.90 0.28
C ILE A 248 -14.42 14.13 1.15
N ASN A 249 -15.28 15.14 1.05
CA ASN A 249 -15.05 16.45 1.65
C ASN A 249 -15.54 16.52 3.11
N VAL A 250 -15.08 15.58 3.93
CA VAL A 250 -15.31 15.55 5.38
C VAL A 250 -13.95 15.55 6.06
N ASP A 251 -13.78 16.29 7.16
CA ASP A 251 -12.53 16.30 7.94
C ASP A 251 -12.38 14.99 8.72
N ILE A 252 -11.98 13.94 8.00
CA ILE A 252 -11.68 12.62 8.51
C ILE A 252 -10.72 11.90 7.55
N GLY A 253 -9.96 10.95 8.09
CA GLY A 253 -8.89 10.29 7.39
C GLY A 253 -8.23 9.22 8.25
N MET A 254 -7.11 8.67 7.78
CA MET A 254 -6.35 7.62 8.49
C MET A 254 -7.22 6.44 8.91
N ALA A 255 -8.23 6.12 8.09
CA ALA A 255 -9.15 5.04 8.37
C ALA A 255 -8.48 3.70 8.08
N GLN A 256 -8.54 2.78 9.04
CA GLN A 256 -8.11 1.39 8.88
C GLN A 256 -9.28 0.41 8.87
N GLY A 257 -10.50 0.91 9.08
CA GLY A 257 -11.73 0.17 8.87
C GLY A 257 -12.79 1.05 8.25
N LEU A 258 -13.45 0.54 7.23
CA LEU A 258 -14.54 1.19 6.52
C LEU A 258 -15.66 0.17 6.28
N VAL A 259 -16.90 0.57 6.55
CA VAL A 259 -18.06 -0.20 6.09
C VAL A 259 -19.24 0.72 5.81
N TRP A 260 -19.90 0.49 4.69
CA TRP A 260 -21.22 1.07 4.45
C TRP A 260 -22.29 0.20 5.12
N ALA A 261 -23.03 0.76 6.07
CA ALA A 261 -24.13 0.10 6.75
C ALA A 261 -25.12 1.13 7.26
N PHE A 262 -26.39 0.75 7.46
CA PHE A 262 -27.40 1.63 8.06
C PHE A 262 -27.48 3.01 7.39
N ASP A 263 -27.43 3.02 6.04
CA ASP A 263 -27.43 4.23 5.20
C ASP A 263 -26.32 5.25 5.54
N SER A 264 -25.20 4.76 6.08
CA SER A 264 -24.08 5.56 6.55
C SER A 264 -22.75 4.89 6.23
N LEU A 265 -21.68 5.68 6.18
CA LEU A 265 -20.30 5.17 6.18
C LEU A 265 -19.78 5.16 7.62
N TYR A 266 -19.43 3.99 8.14
CA TYR A 266 -18.72 3.85 9.40
C TYR A 266 -17.23 3.82 9.16
N VAL A 267 -16.49 4.54 10.02
CA VAL A 267 -15.05 4.77 9.85
C VAL A 267 -14.34 4.50 11.16
N MET A 268 -13.42 3.55 11.16
CA MET A 268 -12.50 3.29 12.26
C MET A 268 -11.19 4.03 12.01
N VAL A 269 -10.93 5.07 12.79
CA VAL A 269 -9.75 5.92 12.65
C VAL A 269 -8.62 5.39 13.55
N ASN A 270 -7.48 5.11 12.91
CA ASN A 270 -6.22 4.75 13.57
C ASN A 270 -5.13 5.71 13.08
N GLY A 271 -5.17 6.93 13.62
CA GLY A 271 -4.25 8.01 13.29
C GLY A 271 -3.22 8.29 14.37
N THR A 272 -2.35 9.27 14.12
CA THR A 272 -1.35 9.73 15.10
C THR A 272 -1.90 10.70 16.15
N ASP A 273 -3.10 11.25 15.91
CA ASP A 273 -3.79 12.13 16.85
C ASP A 273 -4.67 11.30 17.78
N ALA A 274 -4.23 11.19 19.04
CA ALA A 274 -4.89 10.37 20.05
C ALA A 274 -6.33 10.80 20.36
N ASP A 275 -6.68 12.07 20.12
CA ASP A 275 -8.04 12.57 20.35
C ASP A 275 -8.99 12.27 19.19
N ARG A 276 -8.45 11.85 18.04
CA ARG A 276 -9.23 11.45 16.85
C ARG A 276 -9.32 9.94 16.65
N GLN A 277 -8.75 9.13 17.54
CA GLN A 277 -8.78 7.67 17.44
C GLN A 277 -10.14 7.12 17.88
N GLY A 278 -10.74 6.27 17.04
CA GLY A 278 -11.98 5.59 17.37
C GLY A 278 -12.96 5.46 16.21
N LEU A 279 -14.21 5.17 16.59
CA LEU A 279 -15.30 4.90 15.66
C LEU A 279 -16.10 6.17 15.36
N TYR A 280 -16.32 6.42 14.08
CA TYR A 280 -17.10 7.53 13.54
C TYR A 280 -18.18 7.01 12.60
N ARG A 281 -19.18 7.85 12.36
CA ARG A 281 -20.20 7.67 11.33
C ARG A 281 -20.27 8.92 10.46
N ILE A 282 -20.38 8.73 9.16
CA ILE A 282 -20.56 9.78 8.18
C ILE A 282 -21.86 9.55 7.43
N THR A 283 -22.67 10.60 7.29
CA THR A 283 -23.95 10.58 6.58
C THR A 283 -23.99 11.62 5.48
N ASP A 284 -24.81 11.36 4.46
CA ASP A 284 -25.30 12.35 3.50
C ASP A 284 -26.61 12.90 4.08
N ALA A 285 -26.56 14.11 4.66
CA ALA A 285 -27.70 14.66 5.38
C ALA A 285 -28.73 15.36 4.47
N ASP A 286 -28.33 15.82 3.29
CA ASP A 286 -29.20 16.55 2.36
C ASP A 286 -29.66 15.73 1.14
N GLY A 287 -29.12 14.53 0.97
CA GLY A 287 -29.50 13.56 -0.07
C GLY A 287 -28.91 13.89 -1.44
N ASP A 288 -27.83 14.67 -1.50
CA ASP A 288 -27.16 15.07 -2.74
C ASP A 288 -26.13 14.05 -3.25
N ASP A 289 -26.03 12.89 -2.59
CA ASP A 289 -25.05 11.84 -2.83
C ASP A 289 -23.61 12.24 -2.47
N GLN A 290 -23.43 13.21 -1.56
CA GLN A 290 -22.16 13.57 -0.94
C GLN A 290 -22.23 13.33 0.57
N LEU A 291 -21.21 12.68 1.11
CA LEU A 291 -21.04 12.58 2.56
C LEU A 291 -20.63 13.94 3.13
N ASP A 292 -21.35 14.43 4.15
CA ASP A 292 -21.19 15.80 4.64
C ASP A 292 -21.21 15.94 6.18
N THR A 293 -21.81 14.98 6.89
CA THR A 293 -22.05 15.08 8.33
C THR A 293 -21.23 14.03 9.08
N LEU A 294 -20.40 14.47 10.03
CA LEU A 294 -19.49 13.61 10.79
C LEU A 294 -19.92 13.51 12.26
N ASP A 295 -20.26 12.29 12.68
CA ASP A 295 -20.56 11.95 14.07
C ASP A 295 -19.41 11.15 14.68
N PHE A 296 -18.90 11.59 15.83
CA PHE A 296 -18.01 10.78 16.65
C PHE A 296 -18.83 9.86 17.56
N LEU A 297 -18.61 8.54 17.45
CA LEU A 297 -19.40 7.56 18.19
C LEU A 297 -18.68 7.08 19.45
N ARG A 298 -17.40 6.74 19.35
CA ARG A 298 -16.64 6.15 20.47
C ARG A 298 -15.15 6.37 20.32
N ARG A 299 -14.50 6.84 21.39
CA ARG A 299 -13.04 6.84 21.54
C ARG A 299 -12.53 5.41 21.74
N ILE A 300 -11.45 5.05 21.07
CA ILE A 300 -10.77 3.76 21.25
C ILE A 300 -9.29 4.02 21.45
N ASP A 301 -8.81 3.78 22.68
CA ASP A 301 -7.43 4.08 23.07
C ASP A 301 -6.46 3.02 22.54
N GLY A 302 -5.79 3.31 21.43
CA GLY A 302 -4.83 2.43 20.78
C GLY A 302 -4.23 3.11 19.57
N GLY A 303 -3.20 2.54 18.94
CA GLY A 303 -2.69 3.14 17.72
C GLY A 303 -1.48 2.46 17.13
N GLY A 304 -1.07 2.96 15.97
CA GLY A 304 0.03 2.40 15.19
C GLY A 304 -0.39 1.11 14.48
N GLU A 305 0.57 0.26 14.18
CA GLU A 305 0.35 -0.94 13.34
C GLU A 305 -0.57 -1.99 13.99
N HIS A 306 -0.78 -1.93 15.32
CA HIS A 306 -1.59 -2.87 16.10
C HIS A 306 -2.74 -2.15 16.84
N GLY A 307 -3.23 -1.06 16.24
CA GLY A 307 -4.26 -0.18 16.80
C GLY A 307 -5.68 -0.72 16.60
N PRO A 308 -6.70 0.16 16.67
CA PRO A 308 -8.03 -0.19 16.20
C PRO A 308 -8.00 -0.35 14.68
N HIS A 309 -8.65 -1.40 14.16
CA HIS A 309 -8.55 -1.73 12.73
C HIS A 309 -9.91 -1.75 12.05
N ALA A 310 -10.53 -2.91 11.89
CA ALA A 310 -11.69 -3.06 11.06
C ALA A 310 -13.00 -2.72 11.78
N VAL A 311 -13.98 -2.33 10.96
CA VAL A 311 -15.39 -2.28 11.30
C VAL A 311 -16.17 -2.93 10.16
N ILE A 312 -17.04 -3.90 10.46
CA ILE A 312 -17.86 -4.60 9.47
C ILE A 312 -19.34 -4.63 9.92
N ALA A 313 -20.25 -4.85 8.98
CA ALA A 313 -21.64 -5.11 9.29
C ALA A 313 -21.83 -6.53 9.83
N GLY A 314 -22.64 -6.68 10.89
CA GLY A 314 -23.05 -7.97 11.41
C GLY A 314 -24.05 -8.67 10.49
N PRO A 315 -24.07 -10.01 10.45
CA PRO A 315 -24.99 -10.78 9.60
C PRO A 315 -26.45 -10.67 10.05
N ASP A 316 -26.72 -10.11 11.23
CA ASP A 316 -28.06 -9.84 11.73
C ASP A 316 -28.72 -8.60 11.09
N GLY A 317 -27.96 -7.82 10.30
CA GLY A 317 -28.43 -6.59 9.67
C GLY A 317 -28.82 -5.51 10.67
N LYS A 318 -28.35 -5.60 11.92
CA LYS A 318 -28.72 -4.72 13.04
C LYS A 318 -27.54 -4.27 13.90
N SER A 319 -26.35 -4.80 13.64
CA SER A 319 -25.15 -4.54 14.41
C SER A 319 -23.94 -4.31 13.54
N LEU A 320 -22.91 -3.72 14.13
CA LEU A 320 -21.55 -3.67 13.63
C LEU A 320 -20.68 -4.62 14.44
N TYR A 321 -19.54 -4.99 13.88
CA TYR A 321 -18.46 -5.68 14.59
C TYR A 321 -17.17 -4.91 14.35
N VAL A 322 -16.35 -4.80 15.38
CA VAL A 322 -15.05 -4.13 15.31
C VAL A 322 -13.96 -5.05 15.85
N CYS A 323 -12.75 -4.94 15.29
CA CYS A 323 -11.55 -5.56 15.85
C CYS A 323 -10.47 -4.53 16.16
N ALA A 324 -9.62 -4.86 17.13
CA ALA A 324 -8.51 -4.01 17.53
C ALA A 324 -7.35 -4.84 18.05
N GLY A 325 -6.15 -4.57 17.54
CA GLY A 325 -4.94 -5.31 17.91
C GLY A 325 -4.50 -5.09 19.36
N ASN A 326 -3.50 -5.85 19.78
CA ASN A 326 -2.99 -5.89 21.15
C ASN A 326 -2.38 -4.57 21.66
N HIS A 327 -2.18 -3.56 20.80
CA HIS A 327 -1.76 -2.24 21.25
C HIS A 327 -2.94 -1.34 21.65
N THR A 328 -4.17 -1.81 21.45
CA THR A 328 -5.40 -1.13 21.81
C THR A 328 -5.91 -1.60 23.16
N LEU A 329 -6.12 -0.66 24.06
CA LEU A 329 -6.71 -0.94 25.36
C LEU A 329 -8.17 -1.40 25.18
N PRO A 330 -8.64 -2.37 26.00
CA PRO A 330 -10.05 -2.66 26.08
C PRO A 330 -10.85 -1.40 26.40
N THR A 331 -11.89 -1.12 25.60
CA THR A 331 -12.84 -0.05 25.88
C THR A 331 -13.81 -0.44 27.00
N GLU A 332 -14.67 0.49 27.40
CA GLU A 332 -15.80 0.15 28.27
C GLU A 332 -16.84 -0.64 27.46
N PHE A 333 -17.04 -1.89 27.86
CA PHE A 333 -18.03 -2.77 27.25
C PHE A 333 -19.28 -2.85 28.15
N THR A 334 -20.47 -2.61 27.59
CA THR A 334 -21.75 -2.83 28.27
C THR A 334 -21.88 -4.28 28.75
N THR A 335 -21.57 -5.25 27.88
CA THR A 335 -21.71 -6.68 28.16
C THR A 335 -20.50 -7.46 27.65
N SER A 336 -20.37 -8.71 28.08
CA SER A 336 -19.17 -9.52 27.80
C SER A 336 -19.55 -10.97 27.63
N ARG A 337 -19.11 -11.59 26.54
CA ARG A 337 -19.11 -13.04 26.38
C ARG A 337 -17.84 -13.66 26.93
N VAL A 338 -16.74 -12.90 26.92
CA VAL A 338 -15.46 -13.28 27.53
C VAL A 338 -15.47 -12.87 29.01
N PRO A 339 -15.07 -13.74 29.95
CA PRO A 339 -14.84 -13.35 31.34
C PRO A 339 -13.78 -12.25 31.43
N ARG A 340 -14.09 -11.13 32.09
CA ARG A 340 -13.17 -9.97 32.20
C ARG A 340 -12.15 -10.12 33.31
N ASN A 341 -11.53 -11.29 33.41
CA ASN A 341 -10.44 -11.55 34.34
C ASN A 341 -9.11 -11.55 33.59
N TRP A 342 -8.42 -10.41 33.64
CA TRP A 342 -7.16 -10.17 32.93
C TRP A 342 -5.91 -10.54 33.74
N GLY A 343 -6.09 -11.21 34.89
CA GLY A 343 -4.97 -11.74 35.66
C GLY A 343 -4.11 -12.68 34.81
N GLU A 344 -2.79 -12.48 34.87
CA GLU A 344 -1.82 -13.38 34.24
C GLU A 344 -1.08 -14.15 35.34
N ASP A 345 -1.62 -15.30 35.74
CA ASP A 345 -1.05 -16.16 36.79
C ASP A 345 0.12 -17.01 36.26
N GLN A 346 1.19 -16.34 35.82
CA GLN A 346 2.37 -17.01 35.30
C GLN A 346 3.22 -17.59 36.43
N LEU A 347 3.49 -18.91 36.36
CA LEU A 347 4.35 -19.60 37.33
C LEU A 347 5.81 -19.12 37.27
N LEU A 348 6.29 -18.82 36.07
CA LEU A 348 7.64 -18.32 35.82
C LEU A 348 7.60 -16.83 35.46
N PRO A 349 8.64 -16.06 35.81
CA PRO A 349 8.75 -14.69 35.30
C PRO A 349 8.72 -14.70 33.78
N ARG A 350 7.91 -13.82 33.20
CA ARG A 350 7.89 -13.60 31.75
C ARG A 350 9.24 -13.09 31.27
N MET A 351 9.66 -13.56 30.10
CA MET A 351 10.65 -12.87 29.31
C MET A 351 9.90 -11.95 28.35
N TRP A 352 10.14 -10.66 28.48
CA TRP A 352 9.63 -9.66 27.56
C TRP A 352 10.28 -9.81 26.19
N ASP A 353 9.62 -9.27 25.17
CA ASP A 353 10.22 -9.18 23.84
C ASP A 353 11.52 -8.38 23.88
N ALA A 354 12.59 -8.94 23.30
CA ALA A 354 13.92 -8.35 23.35
C ALA A 354 14.05 -7.09 22.49
N GLY A 355 13.22 -6.95 21.45
CA GLY A 355 13.13 -5.76 20.60
C GLY A 355 12.27 -4.64 21.20
N GLY A 356 11.65 -4.86 22.36
CA GLY A 356 10.81 -3.88 23.03
C GLY A 356 9.35 -3.88 22.56
N HIS A 357 8.96 -4.78 21.66
CA HIS A 357 7.58 -4.84 21.16
C HIS A 357 6.60 -5.29 22.26
N ALA A 358 5.50 -4.56 22.42
CA ALA A 358 4.45 -4.80 23.42
C ALA A 358 4.92 -4.91 24.90
N VAL A 359 6.13 -4.45 25.24
CA VAL A 359 6.62 -4.48 26.63
C VAL A 359 5.70 -3.69 27.55
N GLY A 360 5.32 -4.29 28.67
CA GLY A 360 4.38 -3.72 29.64
C GLY A 360 2.90 -3.86 29.27
N LYS A 361 2.56 -4.36 28.07
CA LYS A 361 1.18 -4.66 27.70
C LYS A 361 0.77 -6.03 28.25
N LEU A 362 -0.38 -6.06 28.91
CA LEU A 362 -0.95 -7.24 29.54
C LEU A 362 -2.20 -7.71 28.78
N ALA A 363 -2.74 -8.85 29.22
CA ALA A 363 -4.06 -9.33 28.87
C ALA A 363 -5.12 -8.21 28.91
N PRO A 364 -6.15 -8.30 28.05
CA PRO A 364 -6.46 -9.45 27.19
C PRO A 364 -5.70 -9.50 25.85
N GLY A 365 -4.95 -8.46 25.47
CA GLY A 365 -4.50 -8.33 24.08
C GLY A 365 -5.65 -8.01 23.14
N GLY A 366 -5.43 -8.15 21.83
CA GLY A 366 -6.41 -7.79 20.81
C GLY A 366 -7.80 -8.38 21.09
N TRP A 367 -8.82 -7.67 20.63
CA TRP A 367 -10.22 -7.93 20.98
C TRP A 367 -11.18 -7.62 19.84
N ILE A 368 -12.29 -8.35 19.85
CA ILE A 368 -13.39 -8.18 18.90
C ILE A 368 -14.67 -7.89 19.67
N ALA A 369 -15.40 -6.86 19.26
CA ALA A 369 -16.66 -6.46 19.90
C ALA A 369 -17.80 -6.32 18.90
N LYS A 370 -19.01 -6.66 19.35
CA LYS A 370 -20.27 -6.35 18.68
C LYS A 370 -20.74 -4.97 19.15
N VAL A 371 -21.18 -4.14 18.22
CA VAL A 371 -21.47 -2.72 18.45
C VAL A 371 -22.86 -2.37 17.88
N SER A 372 -23.65 -1.57 18.60
CA SER A 372 -24.90 -1.02 18.06
C SER A 372 -24.62 0.04 16.97
N PRO A 373 -25.56 0.28 16.02
CA PRO A 373 -25.34 1.26 14.95
C PRO A 373 -25.08 2.70 15.43
N ASP A 374 -25.52 3.06 16.64
CA ASP A 374 -25.26 4.36 17.27
C ASP A 374 -23.98 4.39 18.12
N GLY A 375 -23.24 3.28 18.19
CA GLY A 375 -22.00 3.13 18.95
C GLY A 375 -22.16 3.18 20.48
N GLN A 376 -23.38 3.08 21.00
CA GLN A 376 -23.64 3.16 22.44
C GLN A 376 -23.43 1.82 23.15
N GLU A 377 -23.87 0.72 22.55
CA GLU A 377 -23.81 -0.60 23.15
C GLU A 377 -22.63 -1.40 22.59
N TRP A 378 -21.77 -1.88 23.48
CA TRP A 378 -20.59 -2.66 23.13
C TRP A 378 -20.59 -3.99 23.90
N GLU A 379 -20.59 -5.10 23.18
CA GLU A 379 -20.46 -6.44 23.74
C GLU A 379 -19.11 -7.04 23.33
N LEU A 380 -18.25 -7.35 24.31
CA LEU A 380 -17.00 -8.07 24.04
C LEU A 380 -17.31 -9.51 23.58
N VAL A 381 -16.90 -9.86 22.37
CA VAL A 381 -17.19 -11.17 21.74
C VAL A 381 -16.05 -12.16 21.94
N ALA A 382 -14.81 -11.72 21.71
CA ALA A 382 -13.60 -12.54 21.80
C ALA A 382 -12.39 -11.67 22.11
N SER A 383 -11.30 -12.28 22.59
CA SER A 383 -10.03 -11.59 22.84
C SER A 383 -8.82 -12.50 22.71
N GLY A 384 -7.62 -12.00 23.02
CA GLY A 384 -6.41 -12.83 23.04
C GLY A 384 -5.66 -12.90 21.73
N PHE A 385 -5.80 -11.87 20.90
CA PHE A 385 -5.11 -11.75 19.61
C PHE A 385 -3.84 -10.90 19.73
N ARG A 386 -2.93 -11.04 18.77
CA ARG A 386 -1.79 -10.12 18.63
C ARG A 386 -2.18 -8.94 17.76
N ASN A 387 -2.52 -9.20 16.51
CA ASN A 387 -2.87 -8.18 15.55
C ASN A 387 -3.74 -8.77 14.44
N GLU A 388 -5.01 -8.90 14.77
CA GLU A 388 -6.07 -9.38 13.93
C GLU A 388 -6.62 -8.19 13.13
N PHE A 389 -5.94 -7.88 12.02
CA PHE A 389 -6.14 -6.62 11.28
C PHE A 389 -7.56 -6.48 10.72
N ASP A 390 -8.22 -7.58 10.39
CA ASP A 390 -9.55 -7.56 9.80
C ASP A 390 -10.37 -8.80 10.17
N ILE A 391 -11.70 -8.72 9.99
CA ILE A 391 -12.67 -9.74 10.36
C ILE A 391 -13.70 -9.95 9.25
N ALA A 392 -14.18 -11.18 9.08
CA ALA A 392 -15.21 -11.48 8.08
C ALA A 392 -16.16 -12.61 8.51
N PHE A 393 -17.43 -12.47 8.12
CA PHE A 393 -18.45 -13.49 8.33
C PHE A 393 -18.61 -14.41 7.11
N ASN A 394 -18.72 -15.72 7.36
CA ASN A 394 -19.15 -16.65 6.32
C ASN A 394 -20.68 -16.64 6.16
N THR A 395 -21.20 -17.41 5.21
CA THR A 395 -22.65 -17.48 4.93
C THR A 395 -23.48 -18.15 6.04
N ASP A 396 -22.85 -18.79 7.02
CA ASP A 396 -23.52 -19.38 8.17
C ASP A 396 -23.57 -18.40 9.37
N GLY A 397 -22.96 -17.21 9.24
CA GLY A 397 -22.86 -16.22 10.31
C GLY A 397 -21.72 -16.47 11.29
N GLU A 398 -20.79 -17.36 10.95
CA GLU A 398 -19.58 -17.63 11.73
C GLU A 398 -18.49 -16.59 11.40
N LEU A 399 -17.80 -16.12 12.44
CA LEU A 399 -16.82 -15.03 12.34
C LEU A 399 -15.39 -15.58 12.24
N PHE A 400 -14.58 -14.98 11.38
CA PHE A 400 -13.18 -15.35 11.21
C PHE A 400 -12.28 -14.11 11.22
N THR A 401 -11.01 -14.35 11.55
CA THR A 401 -9.95 -13.35 11.45
C THR A 401 -8.62 -13.96 11.04
N TYR A 402 -7.63 -13.13 10.72
CA TYR A 402 -6.26 -13.51 10.40
C TYR A 402 -5.29 -12.77 11.33
N ASP A 403 -4.79 -13.47 12.35
CA ASP A 403 -3.96 -12.92 13.44
C ASP A 403 -2.46 -13.00 13.10
N ALA A 404 -1.71 -11.95 13.45
CA ALA A 404 -0.29 -11.82 13.12
C ALA A 404 0.63 -12.68 14.01
N ASP A 405 1.77 -13.09 13.44
CA ASP A 405 2.85 -13.75 14.18
C ASP A 405 3.70 -12.76 14.98
N MET A 406 4.69 -13.26 15.71
CA MET A 406 5.81 -12.45 16.20
C MET A 406 7.07 -12.97 15.51
N GLU A 407 7.48 -12.33 14.42
CA GLU A 407 8.49 -12.89 13.52
C GLU A 407 9.87 -13.08 14.19
N TRP A 408 10.15 -12.33 15.26
CA TRP A 408 11.37 -12.48 16.06
C TRP A 408 11.36 -13.73 16.97
N ASP A 409 10.19 -14.34 17.17
CA ASP A 409 10.05 -15.58 17.95
C ASP A 409 10.24 -16.85 17.09
N VAL A 410 10.44 -16.74 15.77
CA VAL A 410 10.54 -17.92 14.88
C VAL A 410 11.58 -18.92 15.41
N GLY A 411 11.14 -20.17 15.57
CA GLY A 411 11.97 -21.27 16.11
C GLY A 411 11.93 -21.41 17.64
N LEU A 412 11.26 -20.50 18.36
CA LEU A 412 11.10 -20.58 19.82
C LEU A 412 9.81 -21.35 20.20
N PRO A 413 9.76 -21.99 21.40
CA PRO A 413 8.61 -22.77 21.84
C PRO A 413 7.28 -22.01 21.95
N TRP A 414 7.31 -20.69 22.01
CA TRP A 414 6.14 -19.81 22.11
C TRP A 414 5.84 -19.05 20.81
N TYR A 415 6.53 -19.39 19.71
CA TYR A 415 6.20 -18.87 18.40
C TYR A 415 4.77 -19.28 18.03
N ARG A 416 4.03 -18.33 17.46
CA ARG A 416 2.76 -18.59 16.80
C ARG A 416 2.86 -17.98 15.41
N PRO A 417 2.70 -18.77 14.34
CA PRO A 417 2.67 -18.22 13.00
C PRO A 417 1.42 -17.37 12.79
N THR A 418 1.37 -16.67 11.65
CA THR A 418 0.14 -16.03 11.21
C THR A 418 -0.89 -17.12 11.00
N ARG A 419 -2.12 -16.84 11.43
CA ARG A 419 -3.10 -17.92 11.61
C ARG A 419 -4.52 -17.43 11.40
N VAL A 420 -5.32 -18.25 10.75
CA VAL A 420 -6.76 -18.01 10.63
C VAL A 420 -7.43 -18.54 11.89
N ASN A 421 -8.22 -17.71 12.55
CA ASN A 421 -8.97 -18.09 13.73
C ASN A 421 -10.47 -18.10 13.43
N HIS A 422 -11.16 -19.14 13.89
CA HIS A 422 -12.62 -19.17 13.96
C HIS A 422 -13.04 -18.53 15.28
N VAL A 423 -13.60 -17.32 15.21
CA VAL A 423 -13.91 -16.45 16.35
C VAL A 423 -15.25 -16.85 16.94
N THR A 424 -15.26 -17.95 17.69
CA THR A 424 -16.47 -18.38 18.39
C THR A 424 -16.82 -17.45 19.56
N SER A 425 -18.09 -17.43 19.93
CA SER A 425 -18.59 -16.63 21.05
C SER A 425 -17.85 -16.91 22.37
N GLY A 426 -17.23 -15.89 22.97
CA GLY A 426 -16.48 -16.00 24.22
C GLY A 426 -15.05 -16.51 24.06
N ALA A 427 -14.54 -16.59 22.83
CA ALA A 427 -13.20 -17.12 22.54
C ALA A 427 -12.05 -16.30 23.16
N GLU A 428 -10.99 -17.03 23.50
CA GLU A 428 -9.68 -16.49 23.86
C GLU A 428 -8.59 -17.22 23.04
N PHE A 429 -7.72 -16.46 22.35
CA PHE A 429 -6.64 -16.96 21.48
C PHE A 429 -5.23 -16.93 22.08
N GLY A 430 -5.15 -16.70 23.39
CA GLY A 430 -4.04 -16.88 24.30
C GLY A 430 -3.00 -15.77 24.31
N TRP A 431 -3.14 -14.68 23.54
CA TRP A 431 -2.07 -13.69 23.42
C TRP A 431 -1.70 -13.08 24.77
N ARG A 432 -0.42 -13.09 25.11
CA ARG A 432 0.18 -12.29 26.17
C ARG A 432 1.54 -11.84 25.65
N SER A 433 2.06 -10.73 26.15
CA SER A 433 3.35 -10.22 25.67
C SER A 433 4.52 -11.14 26.05
N GLY A 434 5.49 -11.26 25.14
CA GLY A 434 6.68 -12.09 25.31
C GLY A 434 6.35 -13.57 25.50
N THR A 435 6.99 -14.21 26.47
CA THR A 435 6.80 -15.66 26.76
C THR A 435 5.54 -15.99 27.56
N GLY A 436 4.70 -15.00 27.87
CA GLY A 436 3.47 -15.22 28.62
C GLY A 436 2.34 -15.89 27.83
N LYS A 437 2.51 -16.00 26.52
CA LYS A 437 1.58 -16.58 25.56
C LYS A 437 1.04 -17.92 26.06
N TRP A 438 -0.28 -18.09 26.09
CA TRP A 438 -0.86 -19.41 26.34
C TRP A 438 -0.46 -20.38 25.22
N PRO A 439 0.02 -21.59 25.56
CA PRO A 439 0.17 -22.68 24.62
C PRO A 439 -1.17 -23.04 23.97
N VAL A 440 -1.15 -23.37 22.68
CA VAL A 440 -2.36 -23.69 21.90
C VAL A 440 -3.10 -24.94 22.37
N TRP A 441 -2.45 -25.80 23.16
CA TRP A 441 -3.06 -27.00 23.73
C TRP A 441 -3.74 -26.76 25.07
N TYR A 442 -3.72 -25.53 25.60
CA TYR A 442 -4.49 -25.19 26.79
C TYR A 442 -5.99 -25.31 26.49
N PRO A 443 -6.80 -25.86 27.41
CA PRO A 443 -8.24 -26.05 27.18
C PRO A 443 -8.99 -24.73 26.97
N ASP A 444 -8.44 -23.63 27.52
CA ASP A 444 -9.01 -22.28 27.41
C ASP A 444 -8.53 -21.52 26.16
N SER A 445 -7.65 -22.11 25.34
CA SER A 445 -7.19 -21.51 24.08
C SER A 445 -7.84 -22.23 22.90
N LEU A 446 -8.53 -21.48 22.02
CA LEU A 446 -9.26 -22.08 20.90
C LEU A 446 -8.43 -22.33 19.63
N GLY A 447 -7.11 -22.09 19.69
CA GLY A 447 -6.19 -22.43 18.60
C GLY A 447 -6.49 -21.73 17.27
N SER A 448 -6.07 -22.33 16.16
CA SER A 448 -6.28 -21.84 14.80
C SER A 448 -7.03 -22.87 13.95
N VAL A 449 -7.72 -22.38 12.91
CA VAL A 449 -8.28 -23.21 11.83
C VAL A 449 -7.16 -23.72 10.93
N ILE A 450 -6.19 -22.84 10.64
CA ILE A 450 -4.99 -23.13 9.87
C ILE A 450 -3.90 -22.11 10.22
N ASP A 451 -2.67 -22.60 10.29
CA ASP A 451 -1.45 -21.79 10.37
C ASP A 451 -0.88 -21.59 8.96
N ILE A 452 -0.55 -20.34 8.60
CA ILE A 452 -0.02 -20.00 7.27
C ILE A 452 1.51 -19.95 7.27
N GLY A 453 2.10 -19.41 8.34
CA GLY A 453 3.54 -19.22 8.49
C GLY A 453 3.90 -17.77 8.85
N PRO A 454 5.15 -17.34 8.64
CA PRO A 454 5.52 -15.93 8.75
C PRO A 454 4.78 -15.10 7.71
N GLY A 455 4.34 -13.90 8.06
CA GLY A 455 3.60 -13.01 7.16
C GLY A 455 3.18 -11.72 7.83
N SER A 456 2.45 -10.88 7.10
CA SER A 456 1.86 -9.65 7.67
C SER A 456 0.39 -9.56 7.27
N PRO A 457 -0.53 -10.03 8.13
CA PRO A 457 -1.97 -9.97 7.87
C PRO A 457 -2.47 -8.55 7.62
N THR A 458 -3.33 -8.41 6.61
CA THR A 458 -4.09 -7.19 6.30
C THR A 458 -5.56 -7.55 6.03
N GLY A 459 -6.25 -6.88 5.09
CA GLY A 459 -7.68 -7.10 4.86
C GLY A 459 -8.06 -8.53 4.44
N ILE A 460 -9.25 -8.96 4.85
CA ILE A 460 -9.81 -10.29 4.57
C ILE A 460 -11.26 -10.18 4.10
N ALA A 461 -11.69 -11.08 3.22
CA ALA A 461 -13.10 -11.12 2.81
C ALA A 461 -13.50 -12.54 2.38
N PHE A 462 -14.74 -12.94 2.63
CA PHE A 462 -15.28 -14.11 1.96
C PHE A 462 -15.62 -13.78 0.50
N GLY A 463 -15.43 -14.73 -0.42
CA GLY A 463 -15.86 -14.59 -1.82
C GLY A 463 -17.37 -14.54 -2.03
N THR A 464 -18.17 -14.53 -0.97
CA THR A 464 -19.63 -14.48 -1.02
C THR A 464 -20.10 -13.30 -1.86
N GLY A 465 -20.98 -13.56 -2.83
CA GLY A 465 -21.52 -12.54 -3.73
C GLY A 465 -20.67 -12.27 -4.96
N ALA A 466 -19.48 -12.88 -5.09
CA ALA A 466 -18.67 -12.77 -6.29
C ALA A 466 -19.22 -13.66 -7.42
N GLN A 467 -19.04 -13.25 -8.67
CA GLN A 467 -19.29 -14.07 -9.87
C GLN A 467 -18.14 -15.08 -10.10
N PHE A 468 -17.77 -15.80 -9.04
CA PHE A 468 -16.71 -16.80 -9.03
C PHE A 468 -17.30 -18.22 -8.98
N PRO A 469 -16.51 -19.27 -9.27
CA PRO A 469 -16.93 -20.63 -9.00
C PRO A 469 -17.31 -20.84 -7.53
N ALA A 470 -18.22 -21.79 -7.27
CA ALA A 470 -18.79 -22.01 -5.93
C ALA A 470 -17.74 -22.29 -4.84
N LYS A 471 -16.59 -22.89 -5.21
CA LYS A 471 -15.45 -23.11 -4.31
C LYS A 471 -14.96 -21.77 -3.75
N TYR A 472 -14.66 -20.81 -4.63
CA TYR A 472 -14.12 -19.50 -4.29
C TYR A 472 -15.15 -18.58 -3.62
N GLN A 473 -16.44 -18.72 -3.95
CA GLN A 473 -17.48 -17.99 -3.21
C GLN A 473 -17.57 -18.39 -1.74
N LYS A 474 -17.12 -19.60 -1.37
CA LYS A 474 -17.10 -20.09 0.01
C LYS A 474 -15.74 -19.90 0.69
N SER A 475 -14.71 -19.53 -0.07
CA SER A 475 -13.36 -19.33 0.47
C SER A 475 -13.29 -18.01 1.25
N LEU A 476 -12.52 -18.03 2.35
CA LEU A 476 -12.02 -16.81 2.97
C LEU A 476 -10.75 -16.39 2.23
N PHE A 477 -10.75 -15.19 1.66
CA PHE A 477 -9.55 -14.58 1.11
C PHE A 477 -8.83 -13.82 2.20
N ILE A 478 -7.54 -14.09 2.38
CA ILE A 478 -6.68 -13.40 3.36
C ILE A 478 -5.46 -12.80 2.67
N SER A 479 -5.09 -11.59 3.08
CA SER A 479 -3.99 -10.82 2.49
C SER A 479 -2.72 -10.90 3.33
N ASP A 480 -1.57 -11.05 2.67
CA ASP A 480 -0.23 -10.96 3.26
C ASP A 480 0.58 -9.85 2.58
N TRP A 481 0.81 -8.78 3.34
CA TRP A 481 1.52 -7.59 2.88
C TRP A 481 3.01 -7.84 2.64
N SER A 482 3.67 -8.65 3.48
CA SER A 482 5.13 -8.84 3.44
C SER A 482 5.57 -9.71 2.27
N TYR A 483 4.83 -10.79 2.02
CA TYR A 483 5.18 -11.75 0.95
C TYR A 483 4.44 -11.50 -0.36
N GLY A 484 3.47 -10.59 -0.34
CA GLY A 484 2.69 -10.21 -1.51
C GLY A 484 1.83 -11.33 -2.05
N VAL A 485 0.99 -11.88 -1.18
CA VAL A 485 0.13 -13.03 -1.48
C VAL A 485 -1.30 -12.75 -1.01
N ILE A 486 -2.28 -13.09 -1.83
CA ILE A 486 -3.66 -13.33 -1.40
C ILE A 486 -3.86 -14.83 -1.40
N TYR A 487 -4.23 -15.39 -0.25
CA TYR A 487 -4.60 -16.80 -0.13
C TYR A 487 -6.10 -16.96 -0.23
N ALA A 488 -6.56 -18.00 -0.91
CA ALA A 488 -7.92 -18.53 -0.77
C ALA A 488 -7.90 -19.69 0.23
N ILE A 489 -8.58 -19.52 1.36
CA ILE A 489 -8.68 -20.51 2.43
C ILE A 489 -9.95 -21.33 2.23
N HIS A 490 -9.76 -22.60 1.90
CA HIS A 490 -10.85 -23.55 1.65
C HIS A 490 -11.21 -24.26 2.95
N MET A 491 -12.31 -23.85 3.56
CA MET A 491 -12.74 -24.36 4.86
C MET A 491 -13.63 -25.60 4.75
N THR A 492 -13.42 -26.56 5.65
CA THR A 492 -14.24 -27.76 5.84
C THR A 492 -14.70 -27.84 7.29
N PRO A 493 -16.01 -27.82 7.58
CA PRO A 493 -16.53 -27.99 8.94
C PRO A 493 -16.06 -29.29 9.58
N THR A 494 -15.62 -29.23 10.84
CA THR A 494 -15.22 -30.39 11.65
C THR A 494 -15.53 -30.15 13.13
N GLY A 495 -16.34 -31.01 13.73
CA GLY A 495 -16.86 -30.81 15.08
C GLY A 495 -17.58 -29.45 15.20
N SER A 496 -17.16 -28.63 16.17
CA SER A 496 -17.68 -27.27 16.40
C SER A 496 -16.83 -26.17 15.75
N THR A 497 -15.94 -26.53 14.82
CA THR A 497 -15.04 -25.59 14.16
C THR A 497 -14.78 -26.00 12.70
N TYR A 498 -13.68 -25.54 12.12
CA TYR A 498 -13.26 -25.81 10.75
C TYR A 498 -11.82 -26.34 10.72
N THR A 499 -11.55 -27.15 9.71
CA THR A 499 -10.19 -27.34 9.17
C THR A 499 -10.12 -26.61 7.84
N ALA A 500 -8.92 -26.34 7.33
CA ALA A 500 -8.79 -25.68 6.04
C ALA A 500 -7.53 -26.09 5.27
N GLU A 501 -7.55 -25.77 3.99
CA GLU A 501 -6.38 -25.77 3.11
C GLU A 501 -6.16 -24.37 2.53
N ALA A 502 -4.90 -23.94 2.45
CA ALA A 502 -4.53 -22.65 1.86
C ALA A 502 -4.09 -22.82 0.40
N GLU A 503 -4.73 -22.09 -0.50
CA GLU A 503 -4.34 -21.96 -1.90
C GLU A 503 -3.75 -20.57 -2.12
N ARG A 504 -2.57 -20.46 -2.77
CA ARG A 504 -2.07 -19.17 -3.23
C ARG A 504 -2.91 -18.71 -4.41
N PHE A 505 -3.82 -17.77 -4.17
CA PHE A 505 -4.78 -17.30 -5.15
C PHE A 505 -4.18 -16.21 -6.04
N ILE A 506 -3.54 -15.20 -5.46
CA ILE A 506 -2.79 -14.16 -6.17
C ILE A 506 -1.41 -14.03 -5.54
N SER A 507 -0.37 -13.83 -6.35
CA SER A 507 0.96 -13.50 -5.81
C SER A 507 1.82 -12.68 -6.79
N ALA A 508 2.62 -11.79 -6.23
CA ALA A 508 3.71 -11.08 -6.92
C ALA A 508 4.75 -10.57 -5.91
N ALA A 509 5.95 -10.26 -6.38
CA ALA A 509 7.03 -9.74 -5.55
C ALA A 509 7.62 -8.48 -6.20
N PRO A 510 7.26 -7.26 -5.74
CA PRO A 510 6.40 -6.94 -4.59
C PRO A 510 4.90 -6.88 -4.92
N LEU A 511 4.04 -7.20 -3.94
CA LEU A 511 2.59 -6.96 -4.01
C LEU A 511 2.02 -6.67 -2.60
N PRO A 512 2.34 -5.53 -1.98
CA PRO A 512 1.98 -5.25 -0.59
C PRO A 512 0.46 -5.06 -0.41
N VAL A 513 -0.31 -6.15 -0.40
CA VAL A 513 -1.78 -6.13 -0.37
C VAL A 513 -2.26 -5.55 0.95
N THR A 514 -3.16 -4.59 0.87
CA THR A 514 -3.70 -3.87 2.02
C THR A 514 -5.14 -4.22 2.34
N ASP A 515 -5.97 -4.43 1.33
CA ASP A 515 -7.39 -4.74 1.55
C ASP A 515 -8.08 -5.41 0.36
N ILE A 516 -9.19 -6.11 0.62
CA ILE A 516 -10.01 -6.86 -0.34
C ILE A 516 -11.50 -6.62 -0.09
N VAL A 517 -12.28 -6.35 -1.13
CA VAL A 517 -13.75 -6.34 -1.06
C VAL A 517 -14.38 -7.06 -2.25
N ILE A 518 -15.56 -7.64 -2.03
CA ILE A 518 -16.44 -8.08 -3.12
C ILE A 518 -17.45 -6.97 -3.40
N ASN A 519 -17.47 -6.48 -4.63
CA ASN A 519 -18.38 -5.39 -5.02
C ASN A 519 -19.80 -5.94 -5.24
N PRO A 520 -20.83 -5.33 -4.62
CA PRO A 520 -22.20 -5.87 -4.66
C PRO A 520 -22.90 -5.68 -6.01
N THR A 521 -22.40 -4.80 -6.87
CA THR A 521 -23.06 -4.42 -8.14
C THR A 521 -22.48 -5.18 -9.32
N ASP A 522 -21.16 -5.22 -9.45
CA ASP A 522 -20.49 -5.93 -10.55
C ASP A 522 -20.02 -7.33 -10.19
N HIS A 523 -20.09 -7.70 -8.90
CA HIS A 523 -19.72 -9.01 -8.37
C HIS A 523 -18.26 -9.39 -8.61
N ALA A 524 -17.39 -8.41 -8.88
CA ALA A 524 -15.95 -8.60 -8.95
C ALA A 524 -15.32 -8.46 -7.56
N MET A 525 -14.15 -9.08 -7.40
CA MET A 525 -13.29 -8.78 -6.25
C MET A 525 -12.41 -7.58 -6.59
N TYR A 526 -12.25 -6.67 -5.65
CA TYR A 526 -11.30 -5.57 -5.73
C TYR A 526 -10.27 -5.73 -4.62
N PHE A 527 -9.02 -5.43 -4.92
CA PHE A 527 -7.99 -5.35 -3.90
C PHE A 527 -7.10 -4.13 -4.09
N THR A 528 -6.53 -3.66 -2.99
CA THR A 528 -5.55 -2.56 -2.98
C THR A 528 -4.17 -3.06 -2.57
N ILE A 529 -3.14 -2.39 -3.07
CA ILE A 529 -1.78 -2.49 -2.53
C ILE A 529 -1.35 -1.13 -1.99
N GLY A 530 -0.39 -1.10 -1.06
CA GLY A 530 0.14 0.14 -0.53
C GLY A 530 0.59 0.02 0.92
N GLY A 531 0.28 1.05 1.73
CA GLY A 531 0.72 1.17 3.11
C GLY A 531 2.20 1.56 3.23
N ARG A 532 2.56 2.14 4.38
CA ARG A 532 3.91 2.62 4.73
C ARG A 532 4.53 3.54 3.68
N ARG A 533 3.70 4.37 3.04
CA ARG A 533 4.06 5.28 1.93
C ARG A 533 4.62 4.57 0.69
N THR A 534 4.42 3.25 0.57
CA THR A 534 4.77 2.52 -0.64
C THR A 534 3.79 2.85 -1.77
N GLN A 535 4.19 2.56 -3.00
CA GLN A 535 3.37 2.82 -4.18
C GLN A 535 2.05 2.04 -4.10
N SER A 536 0.94 2.76 -4.16
CA SER A 536 -0.40 2.18 -4.05
C SER A 536 -1.04 1.92 -5.42
N GLY A 537 -1.94 0.95 -5.47
CA GLY A 537 -2.68 0.59 -6.67
C GLY A 537 -4.00 -0.08 -6.35
N LEU A 538 -4.98 0.10 -7.25
CA LEU A 538 -6.29 -0.54 -7.19
C LEU A 538 -6.43 -1.54 -8.33
N TYR A 539 -6.79 -2.77 -7.98
CA TYR A 539 -6.97 -3.87 -8.92
C TYR A 539 -8.38 -4.43 -8.84
N ARG A 540 -8.82 -5.00 -9.96
CA ARG A 540 -10.05 -5.77 -10.08
C ARG A 540 -9.74 -7.20 -10.52
N VAL A 541 -10.45 -8.16 -9.96
CA VAL A 541 -10.33 -9.58 -10.26
C VAL A 541 -11.68 -10.12 -10.71
N THR A 542 -11.69 -10.75 -11.88
CA THR A 542 -12.88 -11.37 -12.48
C THR A 542 -12.60 -12.83 -12.84
N TYR A 543 -13.67 -13.62 -12.98
CA TYR A 543 -13.57 -15.00 -13.46
C TYR A 543 -14.01 -15.08 -14.92
N THR A 544 -13.21 -15.78 -15.73
CA THR A 544 -13.40 -15.91 -17.19
C THR A 544 -13.69 -17.34 -17.64
N GLY A 545 -13.64 -18.31 -16.72
CA GLY A 545 -13.99 -19.70 -17.00
C GLY A 545 -15.50 -19.94 -17.09
N SER A 546 -15.88 -21.17 -17.45
CA SER A 546 -17.28 -21.53 -17.73
C SER A 546 -18.10 -21.97 -16.51
N ASP A 547 -17.46 -22.32 -15.39
CA ASP A 547 -18.07 -22.81 -14.15
C ASP A 547 -18.41 -21.70 -13.13
N VAL A 548 -18.77 -20.52 -13.64
CA VAL A 548 -19.33 -19.43 -12.84
C VAL A 548 -20.56 -19.93 -12.09
N ALA A 549 -20.58 -19.74 -10.77
CA ALA A 549 -21.77 -19.95 -9.96
C ALA A 549 -22.57 -18.65 -9.80
N SER A 550 -23.88 -18.74 -9.61
CA SER A 550 -24.68 -17.58 -9.25
C SER A 550 -24.17 -16.98 -7.93
N PRO A 551 -24.09 -15.64 -7.79
CA PRO A 551 -23.66 -15.00 -6.56
C PRO A 551 -24.49 -15.43 -5.35
N ASN A 552 -23.84 -15.98 -4.33
CA ASN A 552 -24.47 -16.23 -3.04
C ASN A 552 -24.69 -14.90 -2.31
N THR A 553 -25.89 -14.68 -1.77
CA THR A 553 -26.14 -13.56 -0.86
C THR A 553 -25.83 -13.96 0.58
N GLN A 554 -25.19 -13.08 1.35
CA GLN A 554 -25.17 -13.21 2.82
C GLN A 554 -26.64 -13.30 3.33
N PRO A 555 -26.97 -14.22 4.24
CA PRO A 555 -28.34 -14.31 4.75
C PRO A 555 -28.71 -13.02 5.48
N THR A 556 -29.80 -12.37 5.08
CA THR A 556 -30.38 -11.20 5.78
C THR A 556 -31.15 -11.57 7.05
N THR A 557 -31.23 -12.86 7.34
CA THR A 557 -31.86 -13.39 8.56
C THR A 557 -30.98 -14.52 9.07
N ALA A 558 -30.55 -14.43 10.33
CA ALA A 558 -29.95 -15.56 11.02
C ALA A 558 -30.92 -16.74 10.88
N LYS A 559 -30.53 -17.78 10.14
CA LYS A 559 -31.21 -19.07 10.27
C LYS A 559 -31.13 -19.39 11.75
N THR A 560 -32.29 -19.61 12.38
CA THR A 560 -32.36 -20.18 13.73
C THR A 560 -31.34 -21.30 13.80
N SER A 561 -30.44 -21.22 14.77
CA SER A 561 -29.35 -22.17 14.99
C SER A 561 -29.82 -23.59 14.67
N PRO A 562 -29.08 -24.39 13.89
CA PRO A 562 -29.42 -25.79 13.72
C PRO A 562 -29.63 -26.38 15.11
N GLU A 563 -30.75 -27.07 15.34
CA GLU A 563 -30.95 -27.84 16.55
C GLU A 563 -29.66 -28.63 16.82
N LEU A 564 -29.15 -28.51 18.05
CA LEU A 564 -27.98 -29.25 18.54
C LEU A 564 -28.03 -30.66 17.96
N ARG A 565 -27.13 -30.98 17.03
CA ARG A 565 -26.96 -32.36 16.57
C ARG A 565 -26.37 -33.11 17.75
N THR A 566 -27.25 -33.80 18.48
CA THR A 566 -26.94 -34.75 19.55
C THR A 566 -26.10 -35.90 19.04
#